data_AF-A0A2I0GL35-F1
#
_entry.id   AF-A0A2I0GL35-F1
#
_cell.length_a   1.000
_cell.length_b   1.000
_cell.length_c   1.000
_cell.angle_alpha   90.00
_cell.angle_beta   90.00
_cell.angle_gamma   90.00
#
_symmetry.space_group_name_H-M   'P 1'
#
loop_
_entity.id
_entity.type
_entity.pdbx_description
1 polymer ?
#
loop_
_entity_poly.entity_id
_entity_poly.type
_entity_poly.pdbx_seq_one_letter_code
_entity_poly.pdbx_strand_id
1 'polypeptide(L)'
;MVLAGHSLGGWFANHFAHKYNLRALLIAPCVYPSEVLADRIPDVADMKLSFPTTNTEMVRVMVEVDDESLDVAVARRTLVNLPDSWDVDYFAGGHHRIARSSDIWYHLTHLCEDPIFWMDEATYHGED
;
A
#
# COMPACT_ATOMS: atom_id res chain seq x y z
N MET A 1 -14.80 -2.49 1.59
CA MET A 1 -13.86 -3.56 2.03
C MET A 1 -12.44 -3.09 1.78
N VAL A 2 -11.52 -3.32 2.72
CA VAL A 2 -10.12 -2.91 2.62
C VAL A 2 -9.25 -4.17 2.61
N LEU A 3 -8.28 -4.24 1.69
CA LEU A 3 -7.26 -5.29 1.69
C LEU A 3 -5.97 -4.79 2.34
N ALA A 4 -5.46 -5.52 3.32
CA ALA A 4 -4.21 -5.19 3.97
C ALA A 4 -3.21 -6.32 3.73
N GLY A 5 -1.98 -5.98 3.34
CA GLY A 5 -0.96 -6.97 3.02
C GLY A 5 0.44 -6.49 3.37
N HIS A 6 1.23 -7.39 3.96
CA HIS A 6 2.64 -7.16 4.29
C HIS A 6 3.56 -7.93 3.32
N SER A 7 4.67 -7.32 2.89
CA SER A 7 5.67 -7.98 2.03
C SER A 7 5.06 -8.54 0.74
N LEU A 8 5.21 -9.82 0.46
CA LEU A 8 4.53 -10.50 -0.66
C LEU A 8 3.00 -10.40 -0.56
N GLY A 9 2.45 -10.41 0.65
CA GLY A 9 1.02 -10.14 0.88
C GLY A 9 0.61 -8.74 0.42
N GLY A 10 1.50 -7.75 0.51
CA GLY A 10 1.29 -6.41 -0.03
C GLY A 10 1.19 -6.40 -1.56
N TRP A 11 1.98 -7.23 -2.25
CA TRP A 11 1.84 -7.42 -3.70
C TRP A 11 0.46 -7.99 -4.06
N PHE A 12 0.03 -9.06 -3.37
CA PHE A 12 -1.29 -9.66 -3.60
C PHE A 12 -2.44 -8.69 -3.27
N ALA A 13 -2.35 -7.98 -2.13
CA ALA A 13 -3.34 -6.99 -1.74
C ALA A 13 -3.49 -5.91 -2.81
N ASN A 14 -2.37 -5.39 -3.34
CA ASN A 14 -2.40 -4.42 -4.43
C ASN A 14 -3.05 -5.00 -5.70
N HIS A 15 -2.64 -6.20 -6.10
CA HIS A 15 -3.13 -6.82 -7.33
C HIS A 15 -4.65 -7.08 -7.26
N PHE A 16 -5.15 -7.58 -6.13
CA PHE A 16 -6.58 -7.79 -5.93
C PHE A 16 -7.34 -6.49 -5.74
N ALA A 17 -6.76 -5.50 -5.06
CA ALA A 17 -7.39 -4.19 -4.91
C ALA A 17 -7.59 -3.52 -6.27
N HIS A 18 -6.57 -3.56 -7.13
CA HIS A 18 -6.68 -3.08 -8.51
C HIS A 18 -7.72 -3.87 -9.31
N LYS A 19 -7.69 -5.20 -9.25
CA LYS A 19 -8.61 -6.05 -10.02
C LYS A 19 -10.08 -5.88 -9.63
N TYR A 20 -10.35 -5.66 -8.35
CA TYR A 20 -11.72 -5.61 -7.81
C TYR A 20 -12.16 -4.19 -7.41
N ASN A 21 -11.38 -3.17 -7.77
CA ASN A 21 -11.61 -1.77 -7.41
C ASN A 21 -11.89 -1.60 -5.90
N LEU A 22 -10.91 -2.00 -5.09
CA LEU A 22 -10.95 -1.93 -3.63
C LEU A 22 -9.87 -0.98 -3.10
N ARG A 23 -10.09 -0.50 -1.88
CA ARG A 23 -9.09 0.22 -1.10
C ARG A 23 -8.05 -0.75 -0.52
N ALA A 24 -6.82 -0.29 -0.32
CA ALA A 24 -5.77 -1.14 0.24
C ALA A 24 -4.77 -0.44 1.15
N LEU A 25 -4.23 -1.20 2.11
CA LEU A 25 -3.03 -0.86 2.88
C LEU A 25 -1.89 -1.83 2.50
N LEU A 26 -0.81 -1.29 1.97
CA LEU A 26 0.36 -2.04 1.55
C LEU A 26 1.52 -1.77 2.51
N ILE A 27 1.93 -2.77 3.29
CA ILE A 27 2.95 -2.62 4.33
C ILE A 27 4.25 -3.26 3.84
N ALA A 28 5.30 -2.47 3.68
CA ALA A 28 6.58 -2.91 3.10
C ALA A 28 6.36 -3.83 1.88
N PRO A 29 5.63 -3.39 0.84
CA PRO A 29 5.19 -4.29 -0.22
C PRO A 29 6.38 -4.79 -1.06
N CYS A 30 6.36 -6.08 -1.38
CA CYS A 30 7.29 -6.68 -2.33
C CYS A 30 6.90 -6.28 -3.77
N VAL A 31 7.44 -5.15 -4.25
CA VAL A 31 7.04 -4.55 -5.54
C VAL A 31 7.34 -5.47 -6.74
N TYR A 32 8.47 -6.17 -6.73
CA TYR A 32 8.85 -7.14 -7.76
C TYR A 32 9.13 -8.52 -7.16
N PRO A 33 8.10 -9.35 -6.93
CA PRO A 33 8.28 -10.68 -6.34
C PRO A 33 9.20 -11.59 -7.15
N SER A 34 9.20 -11.47 -8.48
CA SER A 34 10.08 -12.26 -9.35
C SER A 34 11.56 -12.02 -9.04
N GLU A 35 11.97 -10.77 -8.76
CA GLU A 35 13.35 -10.44 -8.40
C GLU A 35 13.72 -10.99 -7.01
N VAL A 36 12.76 -11.01 -6.07
CA VAL A 36 12.98 -11.45 -4.69
C VAL A 36 12.94 -12.97 -4.53
N LEU A 37 12.12 -13.66 -5.33
CA LEU A 37 11.83 -15.08 -5.19
C LEU A 37 12.55 -15.97 -6.21
N ALA A 38 13.20 -15.41 -7.24
CA ALA A 38 13.85 -16.17 -8.31
C ALA A 38 14.79 -17.28 -7.79
N ASP A 39 15.59 -16.99 -6.77
CA ASP A 39 16.54 -17.95 -6.19
C ASP A 39 15.87 -19.10 -5.46
N ARG A 40 14.63 -18.91 -4.98
CA ARG A 40 13.89 -19.89 -4.17
C ARG A 40 12.83 -20.64 -4.98
N ILE A 41 12.27 -19.99 -5.99
CA ILE A 41 11.22 -20.53 -6.86
C ILE A 41 11.59 -20.15 -8.30
N PRO A 42 12.46 -20.92 -8.97
CA PRO A 42 12.96 -20.58 -10.31
C PRO A 42 11.84 -20.30 -11.32
N ASP A 43 10.70 -21.01 -11.20
CA ASP A 43 9.54 -20.83 -12.08
C ASP A 43 8.95 -19.42 -12.05
N VAL A 44 9.17 -18.63 -10.98
CA VAL A 44 8.69 -17.25 -10.91
C VAL A 44 9.66 -16.23 -11.50
N ALA A 45 10.90 -16.62 -11.78
CA ALA A 45 11.92 -15.71 -12.31
C ALA A 45 11.52 -15.15 -13.68
N ASP A 46 10.92 -16.00 -14.53
CA ASP A 46 10.45 -15.63 -15.86
C ASP A 46 9.01 -15.06 -15.86
N MET A 47 8.34 -15.06 -14.71
CA MET A 47 7.00 -14.51 -14.61
C MET A 47 7.06 -12.99 -14.58
N LYS A 48 6.33 -12.35 -15.50
CA LYS A 48 6.14 -10.90 -15.51
C LYS A 48 5.08 -10.48 -14.48
N LEU A 49 5.47 -10.49 -13.21
CA LEU A 49 4.62 -10.05 -12.10
C LEU A 49 4.65 -8.52 -12.00
N SER A 50 3.60 -7.85 -12.48
CA SER A 50 3.48 -6.40 -12.42
C SER A 50 2.99 -5.91 -11.06
N PHE A 51 3.32 -4.66 -10.74
CA PHE A 51 2.77 -3.93 -9.60
C PHE A 51 1.88 -2.79 -10.14
N PRO A 52 0.55 -2.94 -10.18
CA PRO A 52 -0.32 -1.92 -10.73
C PRO A 52 -0.31 -0.65 -9.86
N THR A 53 -0.25 0.51 -10.52
CA THR A 53 -0.15 1.83 -9.87
C THR A 53 -1.26 2.79 -10.31
N THR A 54 -2.32 2.25 -10.94
CA THR A 54 -3.42 3.02 -11.55
C THR A 54 -4.75 2.81 -10.83
N ASN A 55 -4.75 2.24 -9.62
CA ASN A 55 -5.97 2.03 -8.85
C ASN A 55 -6.63 3.37 -8.50
N THR A 56 -7.93 3.50 -8.76
CA THR A 56 -8.70 4.73 -8.50
C THR A 56 -9.24 4.79 -7.07
N GLU A 57 -9.38 3.65 -6.40
CA GLU A 57 -9.68 3.61 -4.96
C GLU A 57 -8.44 3.93 -4.13
N MET A 58 -8.68 4.42 -2.91
CA MET A 58 -7.63 4.81 -1.98
C MET A 58 -6.66 3.66 -1.68
N VAL A 59 -5.38 3.85 -1.96
CA VAL A 59 -4.28 2.94 -1.63
C VAL A 59 -3.26 3.67 -0.77
N ARG A 60 -3.02 3.15 0.44
CA ARG A 60 -1.94 3.63 1.29
C ARG A 60 -0.78 2.67 1.27
N VAL A 61 0.44 3.19 1.20
CA VAL A 61 1.66 2.41 1.14
C VAL A 61 2.60 2.87 2.24
N MET A 62 2.99 1.92 3.09
CA MET A 62 4.01 2.14 4.11
C MET A 62 5.31 1.50 3.62
N VAL A 63 6.35 2.31 3.45
CA VAL A 63 7.69 1.87 3.04
C VAL A 63 8.65 2.02 4.21
N GLU A 64 9.24 0.92 4.67
CA GLU A 64 10.35 0.97 5.62
C GLU A 64 11.65 1.24 4.84
N VAL A 65 12.30 2.38 5.11
CA VAL A 65 13.47 2.82 4.32
C VAL A 65 14.70 1.94 4.57
N ASP A 66 14.80 1.41 5.78
CA ASP A 66 15.92 0.57 6.23
C ASP A 66 15.57 -0.93 6.18
N ASP A 67 14.60 -1.31 5.33
CA ASP A 67 14.20 -2.70 5.11
C ASP A 67 15.37 -3.54 4.58
N GLU A 68 15.76 -4.57 5.34
CA GLU A 68 16.89 -5.43 5.03
C GLU A 68 16.57 -6.51 3.97
N SER A 69 15.28 -6.69 3.64
CA SER A 69 14.78 -7.73 2.72
C SER A 69 14.36 -7.17 1.37
N LEU A 70 13.92 -5.91 1.31
CA LEU A 70 13.41 -5.27 0.11
C LEU A 70 14.23 -4.02 -0.25
N ASP A 71 14.57 -3.89 -1.53
CA ASP A 71 15.31 -2.73 -2.01
C ASP A 71 14.40 -1.49 -2.08
N VAL A 72 14.63 -0.53 -1.18
CA VAL A 72 13.90 0.75 -1.15
C VAL A 72 14.01 1.53 -2.45
N ALA A 73 15.10 1.37 -3.23
CA ALA A 73 15.22 2.02 -4.53
C ALA A 73 14.18 1.48 -5.53
N VAL A 74 13.79 0.21 -5.42
CA VAL A 74 12.66 -0.37 -6.15
C VAL A 74 11.35 0.33 -5.79
N ALA A 75 11.07 0.49 -4.48
CA ALA A 75 9.86 1.17 -4.05
C ALA A 75 9.85 2.62 -4.57
N ARG A 76 10.97 3.34 -4.41
CA ARG A 76 11.10 4.75 -4.83
C ARG A 76 11.02 4.98 -6.33
N ARG A 77 11.38 4.00 -7.18
CA ARG A 77 11.26 4.14 -8.64
C ARG A 77 9.85 3.77 -9.13
N THR A 78 9.16 2.87 -8.43
CA THR A 78 7.83 2.39 -8.83
C THR A 78 6.71 3.26 -8.29
N LEU A 79 6.86 3.78 -7.08
CA LEU A 79 5.87 4.60 -6.38
C LEU A 79 6.05 6.10 -6.70
N VAL A 80 6.15 6.43 -7.98
CA VAL A 80 6.30 7.80 -8.49
C VAL A 80 5.18 8.10 -9.47
N ASN A 81 4.80 9.37 -9.58
CA ASN A 81 3.72 9.82 -10.49
C ASN A 81 2.42 9.02 -10.32
N LEU A 82 2.07 8.71 -9.06
CA LEU A 82 0.85 7.99 -8.72
C LEU A 82 -0.37 8.92 -8.82
N PRO A 83 -1.58 8.39 -9.07
CA PRO A 83 -2.79 9.19 -9.00
C PRO A 83 -3.09 9.64 -7.56
N ASP A 84 -3.92 10.67 -7.40
CA ASP A 84 -4.29 11.27 -6.10
C ASP A 84 -4.94 10.28 -5.11
N SER A 85 -5.39 9.13 -5.60
CA SER A 85 -5.87 8.02 -4.78
C SER A 85 -4.76 7.27 -4.05
N TRP A 86 -3.50 7.62 -4.21
CA TRP A 86 -2.37 6.95 -3.55
C TRP A 86 -1.69 7.86 -2.54
N ASP A 87 -1.44 7.30 -1.36
CA ASP A 87 -0.69 7.93 -0.27
C ASP A 87 0.50 7.04 0.10
N VAL A 88 1.71 7.59 0.14
CA VAL A 88 2.95 6.82 0.34
C VAL A 88 3.78 7.45 1.46
N ASP A 89 3.88 6.71 2.56
CA ASP A 89 4.66 7.11 3.72
C ASP A 89 5.98 6.32 3.81
N TYR A 90 7.07 7.05 4.00
CA TYR A 90 8.41 6.51 4.16
C TYR A 90 8.85 6.62 5.61
N PHE A 91 9.10 5.48 6.24
CA PHE A 91 9.47 5.39 7.64
C PHE A 91 10.97 5.09 7.80
N ALA A 92 11.66 5.93 8.57
CA ALA A 92 13.07 5.72 8.93
C ALA A 92 13.20 4.88 10.21
N GLY A 93 14.33 4.19 10.38
CA GLY A 93 14.62 3.32 11.52
C GLY A 93 13.78 2.05 11.56
N GLY A 94 13.30 1.62 10.39
CA GLY A 94 12.47 0.44 10.18
C GLY A 94 13.25 -0.86 10.04
N HIS A 95 12.52 -1.97 9.92
CA HIS A 95 13.03 -3.26 9.45
C HIS A 95 11.88 -4.02 8.77
N HIS A 96 12.18 -5.07 8.00
CA HIS A 96 11.16 -5.76 7.20
C HIS A 96 9.99 -6.32 8.03
N ARG A 97 10.21 -6.65 9.32
CA ARG A 97 9.14 -7.18 10.18
C ARG A 97 8.15 -6.08 10.60
N ILE A 98 6.90 -6.48 10.81
CA ILE A 98 5.84 -5.59 11.31
C ILE A 98 6.21 -5.07 12.70
N ALA A 99 6.60 -3.79 12.81
CA ALA A 99 6.95 -3.12 14.08
C ALA A 99 6.06 -1.92 14.43
N ARG A 100 5.24 -1.43 13.48
CA ARG A 100 4.52 -0.15 13.58
C ARG A 100 3.01 -0.31 13.72
N SER A 101 2.59 -1.06 14.74
CA SER A 101 1.17 -1.38 14.93
C SER A 101 0.27 -0.14 15.02
N SER A 102 0.72 0.95 15.64
CA SER A 102 0.01 2.22 15.72
C SER A 102 -0.24 2.85 14.36
N ASP A 103 0.80 2.93 13.52
CA ASP A 103 0.72 3.52 12.19
C ASP A 103 -0.16 2.66 11.27
N ILE A 104 -0.02 1.33 11.37
CA ILE A 104 -0.90 0.38 10.67
C ILE A 104 -2.36 0.61 11.06
N TRP A 105 -2.66 0.73 12.35
CA TRP A 105 -4.02 1.01 12.82
C TRP A 105 -4.55 2.35 12.36
N TYR A 106 -3.72 3.40 12.38
CA TYR A 106 -4.06 4.71 11.84
C TYR A 106 -4.45 4.60 10.35
N HIS A 107 -3.64 3.97 9.52
CA HIS A 107 -3.98 3.85 8.09
C HIS A 107 -5.22 2.98 7.84
N LEU A 108 -5.37 1.86 8.56
CA LEU A 108 -6.52 0.97 8.39
C LEU A 108 -7.83 1.65 8.76
N THR A 109 -7.87 2.42 9.85
CA THR A 109 -9.07 3.14 10.28
C THR A 109 -9.49 4.16 9.21
N HIS A 110 -8.56 4.97 8.72
CA HIS A 110 -8.83 5.96 7.67
C HIS A 110 -9.25 5.34 6.33
N LEU A 111 -8.75 4.14 6.00
CA LEU A 111 -9.18 3.41 4.80
C LEU A 111 -10.58 2.82 4.94
N CYS A 112 -10.94 2.40 6.15
CA CYS A 112 -12.25 1.83 6.48
C CYS A 112 -13.33 2.90 6.65
N GLU A 113 -12.95 4.11 7.06
CA GLU A 113 -13.86 5.25 7.12
C GLU A 113 -14.30 5.63 5.71
N ASP A 114 -15.61 5.69 5.50
CA ASP A 114 -16.18 6.09 4.23
C ASP A 114 -16.07 7.63 4.09
N PRO A 115 -15.85 8.19 2.89
CA PRO A 115 -15.98 9.63 2.65
C PRO A 115 -17.36 10.22 3.01
N ILE A 116 -18.33 9.37 3.37
CA ILE A 116 -19.73 9.72 3.68
C ILE A 116 -19.90 10.41 5.05
N PHE A 117 -18.84 10.62 5.85
CA PHE A 117 -18.95 11.32 7.15
C PHE A 117 -18.34 12.73 7.23
N TRP A 118 -17.87 13.30 6.11
CA TRP A 118 -17.41 14.70 6.08
C TRP A 118 -18.42 15.70 5.49
N MET A 119 -19.66 15.28 5.21
CA MET A 119 -20.81 16.18 5.11
C MET A 119 -21.56 16.17 6.45
N ASP A 120 -21.15 17.03 7.39
CA ASP A 120 -22.03 17.94 8.15
C ASP A 120 -21.34 18.61 9.36
N GLU A 121 -20.22 19.31 9.14
CA GLU A 121 -19.89 20.47 10.00
C GLU A 121 -20.07 21.80 9.27
N ALA A 122 -20.14 21.78 7.93
CA ALA A 122 -20.43 22.97 7.13
C ALA A 122 -21.93 23.25 6.94
N THR A 123 -22.81 22.31 7.28
CA THR A 123 -24.28 22.49 7.24
C THR A 123 -24.90 22.71 8.63
N TYR A 124 -24.16 22.44 9.72
CA TYR A 124 -24.62 22.71 11.09
C TYR A 124 -24.54 24.20 11.51
N HIS A 125 -23.76 25.03 10.79
CA HIS A 125 -23.71 26.48 11.01
C HIS A 125 -24.53 27.29 9.99
N GLY A 126 -25.53 26.66 9.39
CA GLY A 126 -26.57 27.34 8.61
C GLY A 126 -27.89 27.37 9.36
N GLU A 127 -27.98 28.19 10.41
CA GLU A 127 -29.28 28.66 10.92
C GLU A 127 -29.23 30.19 11.07
N ASP A 128 -30.07 30.83 10.25
CA ASP A 128 -30.62 32.20 10.22
C ASP A 128 -30.10 33.28 11.20
#